data_AF-A0AAE1IXY6-F1
#
_entry.id   AF-A0AAE1IXY6-F1
#
_cell.length_a   1.000
_cell.length_b   1.000
_cell.length_c   1.000
_cell.angle_alpha   90.00
_cell.angle_beta   90.00
_cell.angle_gamma   90.00
#
_symmetry.space_group_name_H-M   'P 1'
#
loop_
_entity.id
_entity.type
_entity.pdbx_description
1 polymer ?
#
loop_
_entity_poly.entity_id
_entity_poly.type
_entity_poly.pdbx_seq_one_letter_code
_entity_poly.pdbx_strand_id
1 'polypeptide(L)'
;MNPALRLVLRQRSAAAAAAAVPRIAAVRQARSYATKQPSPVAQFYKTFTRPIGKVLVLAVFTYQVAYWTWTKLEADEHIAEADGERE
;
A
#
# COMPACT_ATOMS: atom_id res chain seq x y z
N MET A 1 44.40 -8.53 -61.82
CA MET A 1 43.77 -7.39 -62.53
C MET A 1 42.28 -7.68 -62.69
N ASN A 2 41.43 -6.71 -62.33
CA ASN A 2 39.96 -6.78 -62.28
C ASN A 2 39.33 -7.12 -63.65
N PRO A 3 38.09 -7.65 -63.71
CA PRO A 3 36.98 -6.75 -64.07
C PRO A 3 35.54 -7.13 -63.61
N ALA A 4 35.31 -8.08 -62.70
CA ALA A 4 33.94 -8.64 -62.53
C ALA A 4 33.02 -7.96 -61.49
N LEU A 5 33.55 -7.15 -60.57
CA LEU A 5 32.79 -6.76 -59.36
C LEU A 5 32.33 -5.30 -59.31
N ARG A 6 32.47 -4.53 -60.40
CA ARG A 6 32.08 -3.10 -60.44
C ARG A 6 30.83 -2.79 -61.23
N LEU A 7 30.04 -3.79 -61.63
CA LEU A 7 28.90 -3.58 -62.54
C LEU A 7 27.50 -3.70 -61.92
N VAL A 8 27.36 -3.60 -60.59
CA VAL A 8 26.04 -3.41 -59.97
C VAL A 8 26.04 -2.10 -59.17
N LEU A 9 26.40 -1.03 -59.89
CA LEU A 9 25.87 0.27 -59.57
C LEU A 9 24.38 0.24 -59.95
N ARG A 10 23.54 0.78 -59.06
CA ARG A 10 22.43 1.67 -59.46
C ARG A 10 21.20 1.01 -60.11
N GLN A 11 20.25 0.66 -59.24
CA GLN A 11 18.81 0.89 -59.50
C GLN A 11 18.11 0.89 -58.13
N ARG A 12 17.73 2.04 -57.56
CA ARG A 12 16.40 2.66 -57.76
C ARG A 12 15.32 1.57 -57.67
N SER A 13 14.46 1.51 -56.66
CA SER A 13 13.45 2.51 -56.31
C SER A 13 12.70 1.96 -55.09
N ALA A 14 12.48 2.74 -54.03
CA ALA A 14 11.21 3.41 -53.75
C ALA A 14 10.54 2.82 -52.50
N ALA A 15 10.26 3.73 -51.56
CA ALA A 15 9.08 3.75 -50.72
C ALA A 15 8.68 2.46 -49.99
N ALA A 16 9.19 2.34 -48.77
CA ALA A 16 8.32 2.07 -47.65
C ALA A 16 8.93 2.74 -46.41
N ALA A 17 8.73 4.06 -46.32
CA ALA A 17 8.70 4.72 -45.02
C ALA A 17 7.47 4.17 -44.28
N ALA A 18 7.57 2.93 -43.78
CA ALA A 18 6.64 2.41 -42.82
C ALA A 18 6.79 3.29 -41.59
N ALA A 19 5.79 4.14 -41.39
CA ALA A 19 5.73 5.14 -40.35
C ALA A 19 6.21 4.54 -39.02
N ALA A 20 7.43 4.91 -38.62
CA ALA A 20 7.93 4.62 -37.30
C ALA A 20 7.14 5.50 -36.34
N VAL A 21 5.99 5.00 -35.90
CA VAL A 21 5.26 5.56 -34.77
C VAL A 21 6.25 5.56 -33.61
N PRO A 22 6.59 6.73 -33.02
CA PRO A 22 7.37 6.71 -31.79
C PRO A 22 6.48 6.03 -30.76
N ARG A 23 6.77 4.76 -30.45
CA ARG A 23 6.27 4.14 -29.23
C ARG A 23 6.86 5.00 -28.12
N ILE A 24 6.05 5.90 -27.57
CA ILE A 24 6.32 6.57 -26.32
C ILE A 24 6.46 5.44 -25.31
N ALA A 25 7.68 4.97 -25.11
CA ALA A 25 8.02 4.08 -24.03
C ALA A 25 7.76 4.90 -22.78
N ALA A 26 6.58 4.72 -22.19
CA ALA A 26 6.26 5.26 -20.90
C ALA A 26 7.33 4.72 -19.95
N VAL A 27 8.33 5.55 -19.63
CA VAL A 27 9.29 5.28 -18.58
C VAL A 27 8.47 5.28 -17.30
N ARG A 28 7.96 4.11 -16.93
CA ARG A 28 7.50 3.84 -15.57
C ARG A 28 8.75 3.92 -14.72
N GLN A 29 9.06 5.11 -14.24
CA GLN A 29 10.08 5.31 -13.23
C GLN A 29 9.59 4.58 -11.99
N ALA A 30 9.98 3.31 -11.86
CA ALA A 30 9.73 2.53 -10.66
C ALA A 30 10.46 3.25 -9.53
N ARG A 31 9.68 3.84 -8.63
CA ARG A 31 10.21 4.49 -7.44
C ARG A 31 10.85 3.41 -6.58
N SER A 32 12.15 3.19 -6.73
CA SER A 32 12.91 2.31 -5.86
C SER A 32 12.99 2.96 -4.49
N TYR A 33 12.05 2.61 -3.62
CA TYR A 33 12.22 2.83 -2.20
C TYR A 33 13.43 2.01 -1.76
N ALA A 34 14.42 2.66 -1.15
CA ALA A 34 15.51 1.96 -0.49
C ALA A 34 14.94 1.12 0.66
N THR A 35 14.61 -0.14 0.38
CA THR A 35 14.20 -1.08 1.41
C THR A 35 15.43 -1.36 2.26
N LYS A 36 15.54 -0.72 3.43
CA LYS A 36 16.51 -1.15 4.44
C LYS A 36 16.29 -2.64 4.66
N GLN A 37 17.34 -3.44 4.48
CA GLN A 37 17.29 -4.88 4.68
C GLN A 37 16.69 -5.13 6.08
N PRO A 38 15.59 -5.89 6.19
CA PRO A 38 14.94 -6.10 7.47
C PRO A 38 15.92 -6.81 8.40
N SER A 39 16.26 -6.17 9.52
CA SER A 39 17.09 -6.83 10.53
C SER A 39 16.34 -8.05 11.08
N PRO A 40 17.03 -9.15 11.45
CA PRO A 40 16.39 -10.32 12.05
C PRO A 40 15.49 -9.97 13.25
N VAL A 41 15.88 -8.96 14.04
CA VAL A 41 15.10 -8.44 15.18
C VAL A 41 13.81 -7.76 14.74
N ALA A 42 13.83 -6.97 13.66
CA ALA A 42 12.64 -6.33 13.11
C ALA A 42 11.64 -7.37 12.54
N GLN A 43 12.14 -8.49 12.02
CA GLN A 43 11.31 -9.60 11.56
C GLN A 43 10.59 -10.27 12.76
N PHE A 44 11.30 -10.55 13.85
CA PHE A 44 10.72 -11.14 15.07
C PHE A 44 9.58 -10.29 15.64
N TYR A 45 9.80 -8.98 15.77
CA TYR A 45 8.79 -8.06 16.30
C TYR A 45 7.55 -8.00 15.40
N LYS A 46 7.73 -8.10 14.07
CA LYS A 46 6.63 -8.15 13.11
C LYS A 46 5.81 -9.44 13.22
N THR A 47 6.48 -10.57 13.40
CA THR A 47 5.81 -11.87 13.41
C THR A 47 5.11 -12.16 14.74
N PHE A 48 5.77 -11.90 15.87
CA PHE A 48 5.29 -12.34 17.17
C PHE A 48 4.73 -11.20 17.99
N THR A 49 5.44 -10.07 18.07
CA THR A 49 5.08 -9.00 19.01
C THR A 49 3.92 -8.13 18.50
N ARG A 50 3.88 -7.80 17.20
CA ARG A 50 2.79 -7.00 16.61
C ARG A 50 1.40 -7.62 16.79
N PRO A 51 1.14 -8.90 16.48
CA PRO A 51 -0.18 -9.49 16.69
C PRO A 51 -0.55 -9.57 18.18
N ILE A 52 0.39 -9.97 19.05
CA ILE A 52 0.15 -10.03 20.50
C ILE A 52 -0.19 -8.66 21.06
N GLY A 53 0.59 -7.63 20.70
CA GLY A 53 0.35 -6.26 21.14
C GLY A 53 -1.02 -5.75 20.70
N LYS A 54 -1.46 -6.07 19.48
CA LYS A 54 -2.80 -5.68 18.98
C LYS A 54 -3.92 -6.32 19.82
N VAL A 55 -3.81 -7.62 20.09
CA VAL A 55 -4.83 -8.33 20.87
C VAL A 55 -4.87 -7.83 22.31
N LEU A 56 -3.71 -7.59 22.92
CA LEU A 56 -3.63 -7.07 24.28
C LEU A 56 -4.26 -5.68 24.40
N VAL A 57 -3.96 -4.77 23.46
CA VAL A 57 -4.57 -3.44 23.43
C VAL A 57 -6.08 -3.52 23.22
N LEU A 58 -6.53 -4.37 22.28
CA LEU A 58 -7.95 -4.56 22.03
C LEU A 58 -8.66 -5.15 23.26
N ALA A 59 -8.04 -6.13 23.94
CA ALA A 59 -8.61 -6.75 25.13
C ALA A 59 -8.79 -5.74 26.26
N VAL A 60 -7.76 -4.92 26.54
CA VAL A 60 -7.85 -3.85 27.53
C VAL A 60 -8.92 -2.85 27.12
N PHE A 61 -8.94 -2.40 25.87
CA PHE A 61 -9.94 -1.48 25.36
C PHE A 61 -11.37 -2.00 25.54
N THR A 62 -11.63 -3.27 25.18
CA THR A 62 -12.94 -3.91 25.36
C THR A 62 -13.36 -3.94 26.83
N TYR A 63 -12.44 -4.27 27.74
CA TYR A 63 -12.72 -4.23 29.17
C TYR A 63 -13.09 -2.81 29.64
N GLN A 64 -12.35 -1.79 29.20
CA GLN A 64 -12.65 -0.41 29.56
C GLN A 64 -14.02 0.04 29.06
N VAL A 65 -14.38 -0.31 27.82
CA VAL A 65 -15.71 0.02 27.26
C VAL A 65 -16.81 -0.72 28.01
N ALA A 66 -16.62 -2.00 28.33
CA ALA A 66 -17.58 -2.77 29.11
C ALA A 66 -17.78 -2.17 30.50
N TYR A 67 -16.69 -1.86 31.22
CA TYR A 67 -16.75 -1.23 32.53
C TYR A 67 -17.41 0.15 32.46
N TRP A 68 -17.03 0.98 31.49
CA TRP A 68 -17.65 2.29 31.31
C TRP A 68 -19.15 2.20 31.00
N THR A 69 -19.55 1.23 30.16
CA THR A 69 -20.96 0.98 29.84
C THR A 69 -21.74 0.57 31.10
N TRP A 70 -21.14 -0.30 31.92
CA TRP A 70 -21.71 -0.70 33.20
C TRP A 70 -21.90 0.49 34.14
N THR A 71 -20.87 1.30 34.36
CA THR A 71 -20.96 2.49 35.22
C THR A 71 -21.97 3.51 34.69
N LYS A 72 -22.12 3.60 33.37
CA LYS A 72 -23.10 4.50 32.76
C LYS A 72 -24.55 4.05 32.98
N LEU A 73 -24.81 2.74 32.90
CA LEU A 73 -26.14 2.18 33.20
C LEU A 73 -26.55 2.50 34.64
N GLU A 74 -25.64 2.31 35.60
CA GLU A 74 -25.88 2.66 37.01
C GLU A 74 -26.17 4.17 37.19
N ALA A 75 -25.43 5.03 36.47
CA ALA A 75 -25.68 6.47 36.53
C ALA A 75 -27.02 6.87 35.91
N ASP A 76 -27.42 6.23 34.81
CA ASP A 76 -28.68 6.53 34.12
C ASP A 76 -29.90 6.14 35.01
N GLU A 77 -29.80 5.10 35.86
CA GLU A 77 -30.83 4.75 36.87
C GLU A 77 -31.00 5.85 37.93
N HIS A 78 -29.89 6.36 38.48
CA HIS A 78 -29.93 7.40 39.51
C HIS A 78 -30.42 8.76 38.99
N ILE A 79 -30.21 9.06 37.71
CA ILE A 79 -30.72 10.29 37.09
C ILE A 79 -32.24 10.22 36.93
N ALA A 80 -32.78 9.06 36.54
CA ALA A 80 -34.23 8.89 36.41
C ALA A 80 -34.97 9.05 37.75
N GLU A 81 -34.38 8.56 38.84
CA GLU A 81 -34.94 8.74 40.19
C GLU A 81 -34.86 10.21 40.64
N ALA A 82 -33.71 10.86 40.43
CA ALA A 82 -33.51 12.26 40.84
C ALA A 82 -34.34 13.27 40.03
N ASP A 83 -34.70 12.95 38.78
CA ASP A 83 -35.58 13.78 37.97
C ASP A 83 -37.07 13.52 38.28
N GLY A 84 -37.43 12.30 38.70
CA GLY A 84 -38.79 11.96 39.14
C GLY A 84 -39.19 12.54 40.51
N GLU A 85 -38.22 12.86 41.38
CA GLU A 85 -38.47 13.52 42.67
C GLU A 85 -38.60 15.05 42.60
N ARG A 86 -38.43 15.66 41.42
CA ARG A 86 -38.50 17.12 41.21
C ARG A 86 -39.80 17.60 40.55
N GLU A 87 -40.74 16.71 40.27
CA GLU A 87 -42.12 17.02 39.86
C GLU A 87 -43.11 16.85 41.03
#